data_AF-A0A1F5KZN4-F1
#
_entry.id   AF-A0A1F5KZN4-F1
#
_cell.length_a   1.000
_cell.length_b   1.000
_cell.length_c   1.000
_cell.angle_alpha   90.00
_cell.angle_beta   90.00
_cell.angle_gamma   90.00
#
_symmetry.space_group_name_H-M   'P 1'
#
loop_
_entity.id
_entity.type
_entity.pdbx_description
1 polymer ?
#
loop_
_entity_poly.entity_id
_entity_poly.type
_entity_poly.pdbx_seq_one_letter_code
_entity_poly.pdbx_strand_id
1 'polypeptide(L)'
;MADPSFPDYRTLYLQAEERRCQEAEGRRQEAEGRRQEAEGRRQEAERRRQAEEREKREAEGRRQAEEHNRPTTFTELIQHCHVLLSRSLRIDSPSRSTTGKIPLPTGKYCPTRLEHWTDCPEQLSEVYRSVCQYLQPEPGEAPRLFSSLAEIEGLGRRFARKPLSSEQELEAYERFGVEEHVHDIIIELCKLPAAREEFGLGDGIQFSNHTNSLNENEPVEADASQLPSTSHPRPDQFCINRVDGNSTTVLTTVEYKPPHKLSVATFRMGLRPMDLWNDMVRFNKIPTDQEAKLKHSAERLVCSAIVQEYHVMIQEGLEYSYVTNGLTRVLLRVPRDQPSTVYYFFCDPHSEVNPESDTVVQLWKSSVARVLCLCLMAFRSPIREQEWRNRVRPNLHKWKTNFDHTRSQIPRSELQQISHSDSTNPDFPSPESGTSYGLPSSSPLPSPSEGRR
;
A
#
# COMPACT_ATOMS: atom_id res chain seq x y z
N MET A 1 37.39 -90.03 -82.67
CA MET A 1 36.90 -88.64 -82.60
C MET A 1 35.96 -88.54 -81.41
N ALA A 2 36.26 -87.62 -80.50
CA ALA A 2 35.48 -87.05 -79.39
C ALA A 2 34.47 -87.93 -78.63
N ASP A 3 34.82 -88.22 -77.37
CA ASP A 3 33.98 -88.77 -76.29
C ASP A 3 32.99 -87.69 -75.78
N PRO A 4 31.71 -87.99 -75.45
CA PRO A 4 30.74 -86.99 -75.03
C PRO A 4 30.91 -86.69 -73.54
N SER A 5 31.34 -85.46 -73.23
CA SER A 5 31.42 -84.92 -71.87
C SER A 5 30.03 -84.89 -71.23
N PHE A 6 29.78 -85.79 -70.28
CA PHE A 6 28.63 -85.69 -69.38
C PHE A 6 28.85 -84.55 -68.38
N PRO A 7 27.84 -83.71 -68.08
CA PRO A 7 27.99 -82.64 -67.09
C PRO A 7 28.17 -83.24 -65.70
N ASP A 8 29.18 -82.81 -64.95
CA ASP A 8 29.38 -83.20 -63.55
C ASP A 8 28.32 -82.49 -62.68
N TYR A 9 27.20 -83.20 -62.44
CA TYR A 9 26.08 -82.74 -61.64
C TYR A 9 26.47 -82.33 -60.22
N ARG A 10 27.58 -82.87 -59.68
CA ARG A 10 28.09 -82.51 -58.36
C ARG A 10 28.70 -81.10 -58.36
N THR A 11 29.43 -80.74 -59.41
CA THR A 11 29.95 -79.37 -59.57
C THR A 11 28.82 -78.37 -59.80
N LEU A 12 27.82 -78.72 -60.61
CA LEU A 12 26.67 -77.85 -60.88
C LEU A 12 25.82 -77.59 -59.61
N TYR A 13 25.62 -78.60 -58.76
CA TYR A 13 24.92 -78.45 -57.48
C TYR A 13 25.71 -77.55 -56.50
N LEU A 14 27.03 -77.74 -56.40
CA LEU A 14 27.89 -76.90 -55.57
C LEU A 14 27.92 -75.45 -56.04
N GLN A 15 27.98 -75.20 -57.36
CA GLN A 15 27.87 -73.84 -57.92
C GLN A 15 26.51 -73.20 -57.66
N ALA A 16 25.42 -73.98 -57.70
CA ALA A 16 24.08 -73.49 -57.41
C ALA A 16 23.90 -73.15 -55.93
N GLU A 17 24.47 -73.94 -55.02
CA GLU A 17 24.54 -73.63 -53.58
C GLU A 17 25.41 -72.41 -53.29
N GLU A 18 26.57 -72.27 -53.92
CA GLU A 18 27.41 -71.07 -53.80
C GLU A 18 26.67 -69.81 -54.27
N ARG A 19 25.98 -69.86 -55.42
CA ARG A 19 25.14 -68.73 -55.88
C ARG A 19 24.04 -68.40 -54.89
N ARG A 20 23.37 -69.42 -54.32
CA ARG A 20 22.33 -69.20 -53.30
C ARG A 20 22.89 -68.60 -52.01
N CYS A 21 24.08 -69.01 -51.57
CA CYS A 21 24.76 -68.41 -50.43
C CYS A 21 25.16 -66.95 -50.72
N GLN A 22 25.71 -66.66 -51.90
CA GLN A 22 26.07 -65.31 -52.31
C GLN A 22 24.85 -64.39 -52.45
N GLU A 23 23.74 -64.86 -53.03
CA GLU A 23 22.49 -64.10 -53.09
C GLU A 23 21.88 -63.87 -51.70
N ALA A 24 21.94 -64.87 -50.82
CA ALA A 24 21.46 -64.74 -49.45
C ALA A 24 22.32 -63.76 -48.63
N GLU A 25 23.64 -63.75 -48.81
CA GLU A 25 24.54 -62.76 -48.22
C GLU A 25 24.27 -61.36 -48.78
N GLY A 26 24.10 -61.21 -50.09
CA GLY A 26 23.74 -59.93 -50.72
C GLY A 26 22.43 -59.37 -50.17
N ARG A 27 21.39 -60.21 -50.04
CA ARG A 27 20.11 -59.81 -49.42
C ARG A 27 20.25 -59.44 -47.94
N ARG A 28 21.14 -60.10 -47.19
CA ARG A 28 21.42 -59.75 -45.79
C ARG A 28 22.12 -58.40 -45.68
N GLN A 29 23.15 -58.16 -46.48
CA GLN A 29 23.85 -56.88 -46.53
C GLN A 29 22.93 -55.72 -46.93
N GLU A 30 22.06 -55.94 -47.93
CA GLU A 30 21.10 -54.93 -48.35
C GLU A 30 20.05 -54.65 -47.27
N ALA A 31 19.54 -55.69 -46.60
CA ALA A 31 18.61 -55.54 -45.48
C ALA A 31 19.25 -54.82 -44.28
N GLU A 32 20.54 -55.06 -44.02
CA GLU A 32 21.32 -54.39 -42.98
C GLU A 32 21.57 -52.92 -43.31
N GLY A 33 21.92 -52.60 -44.56
CA GLY A 33 22.03 -51.22 -45.05
C GLY A 33 20.71 -50.44 -44.91
N ARG A 34 19.58 -51.05 -45.28
CA ARG A 34 18.25 -50.43 -45.09
C ARG A 34 17.91 -50.20 -43.62
N ARG A 35 18.33 -51.10 -42.72
CA ARG A 35 18.12 -50.93 -41.27
C ARG A 35 18.95 -49.78 -40.72
N GLN A 36 20.23 -49.68 -41.08
CA GLN A 36 21.10 -48.58 -40.67
C GLN A 36 20.59 -47.24 -41.19
N GLU A 37 20.11 -47.17 -42.44
CA GLU A 37 19.53 -45.95 -42.99
C GLU A 37 18.23 -45.56 -42.28
N ALA A 38 17.34 -46.53 -42.01
CA ALA A 38 16.12 -46.29 -41.25
C ALA A 38 16.41 -45.83 -39.81
N GLU A 39 17.44 -46.38 -39.17
CA GLU A 39 17.89 -45.97 -37.85
C GLU A 39 18.50 -44.57 -37.86
N GLY A 40 19.32 -44.24 -38.86
CA GLY A 40 19.86 -42.89 -39.06
C GLY A 40 18.75 -41.85 -39.26
N ARG A 41 17.74 -42.16 -40.10
CA ARG A 41 16.56 -41.28 -40.27
C ARG A 41 15.77 -41.10 -38.99
N ARG A 42 15.62 -42.14 -38.16
CA ARG A 42 14.96 -42.06 -36.86
C ARG A 42 15.73 -41.16 -35.90
N GLN A 43 17.05 -41.35 -35.80
CA GLN A 43 17.90 -40.51 -34.95
C GLN A 43 17.89 -39.05 -35.40
N GLU A 44 17.93 -38.77 -36.70
CA GLU A 44 17.84 -37.41 -37.22
C GLU A 44 16.46 -36.78 -36.93
N ALA A 45 15.37 -37.52 -37.13
CA ALA A 45 14.03 -37.07 -36.81
C ALA A 45 13.87 -36.79 -35.30
N GLU A 46 14.46 -37.62 -34.44
CA GLU A 46 14.46 -37.42 -32.99
C GLU A 46 15.26 -36.17 -32.59
N ARG A 47 16.46 -35.97 -33.15
CA ARG A 47 17.25 -34.75 -32.93
C ARG A 47 16.51 -33.49 -33.37
N ARG A 48 15.82 -33.54 -34.52
CA ARG A 48 14.98 -32.43 -35.00
C ARG A 48 13.84 -32.11 -34.02
N ARG A 49 13.12 -33.14 -33.54
CA ARG A 49 12.06 -32.97 -32.53
C ARG A 49 12.60 -32.37 -31.23
N GLN A 50 13.73 -32.85 -30.74
CA GLN A 50 14.37 -32.31 -29.54
C GLN A 50 14.80 -30.85 -29.74
N ALA A 51 15.32 -30.50 -30.92
CA ALA A 51 15.67 -29.12 -31.25
C ALA A 51 14.44 -28.20 -31.30
N GLU A 52 13.35 -28.63 -31.95
CA GLU A 52 12.09 -27.88 -32.01
C GLU A 52 11.47 -27.68 -30.62
N GLU A 53 11.51 -28.70 -29.76
CA GLU A 53 11.00 -28.59 -28.38
C GLU A 53 11.86 -27.61 -27.56
N ARG A 54 13.18 -27.65 -27.72
CA ARG A 54 14.10 -26.71 -27.08
C ARG A 54 13.83 -25.27 -27.53
N GLU A 55 13.64 -25.06 -28.83
CA GLU A 55 13.33 -23.74 -29.40
C GLU A 55 11.98 -23.21 -28.89
N LYS A 56 10.95 -24.07 -28.82
CA LYS A 56 9.65 -23.70 -28.23
C LYS A 56 9.78 -23.30 -26.76
N ARG A 57 10.51 -24.07 -25.96
CA ARG A 57 10.77 -23.74 -24.53
C ARG A 57 11.54 -22.43 -24.38
N GLU A 58 12.54 -22.19 -25.23
CA GLU A 58 13.30 -20.94 -25.22
C GLU A 58 12.47 -19.74 -25.70
N ALA A 59 11.59 -19.93 -26.68
CA ALA A 59 10.65 -18.90 -27.13
C ALA A 59 9.61 -18.58 -26.06
N GLU A 60 9.07 -19.58 -25.38
CA GLU A 60 8.13 -19.41 -24.27
C GLU A 60 8.79 -18.72 -23.07
N GLY A 61 10.01 -19.15 -22.69
CA GLY A 61 10.78 -18.50 -21.63
C GLY A 61 11.11 -17.04 -21.93
N ARG A 62 11.42 -16.71 -23.20
CA ARG A 62 11.61 -15.32 -23.63
C ARG A 62 10.31 -14.51 -23.50
N ARG A 63 9.19 -15.04 -23.98
CA ARG A 63 7.88 -14.36 -23.86
C ARG A 63 7.49 -14.10 -22.41
N GLN A 64 7.65 -15.09 -21.53
CA GLN A 64 7.38 -14.93 -20.10
C GLN A 64 8.28 -13.86 -19.48
N ALA A 65 9.58 -13.86 -19.80
CA ALA A 65 10.50 -12.84 -19.32
C ALA A 65 10.13 -11.44 -19.84
N GLU A 66 9.74 -11.31 -21.11
CA GLU A 66 9.26 -10.06 -21.68
C GLU A 66 7.96 -9.57 -21.00
N GLU A 67 6.99 -10.45 -20.78
CA GLU A 67 5.75 -10.12 -20.06
C GLU A 67 5.98 -9.74 -18.60
N HIS A 68 7.00 -10.32 -17.97
CA HIS A 68 7.35 -10.05 -16.58
C HIS A 68 8.12 -8.74 -16.40
N ASN A 69 8.91 -8.34 -17.40
CA ASN A 69 9.72 -7.12 -17.39
C ASN A 69 9.05 -5.94 -18.12
N ARG A 70 7.96 -6.15 -18.85
CA ARG A 70 7.24 -5.04 -19.49
C ARG A 70 6.68 -4.08 -18.41
N PRO A 71 6.62 -2.78 -18.69
CA PRO A 71 5.95 -1.83 -17.82
C PRO A 71 4.47 -2.19 -17.59
N THR A 72 3.97 -1.86 -16.41
CA THR A 72 2.59 -2.13 -16.01
C THR A 72 1.67 -0.97 -16.43
N THR A 73 0.41 -1.29 -16.65
CA THR A 73 -0.67 -0.29 -16.72
C THR A 73 -0.98 0.23 -15.32
N PHE A 74 -1.72 1.34 -15.21
CA PHE A 74 -2.12 1.87 -13.90
C PHE A 74 -2.88 0.84 -13.05
N THR A 75 -3.83 0.11 -13.64
CA THR A 75 -4.61 -0.93 -12.94
C THR A 75 -3.74 -2.08 -12.47
N GLU A 76 -2.86 -2.58 -13.35
CA GLU A 76 -1.88 -3.62 -13.02
C GLU A 76 -0.97 -3.15 -11.88
N LEU A 77 -0.44 -1.92 -11.92
CA LEU A 77 0.38 -1.34 -10.86
C LEU A 77 -0.35 -1.36 -9.51
N ILE A 78 -1.54 -0.76 -9.44
CA ILE A 78 -2.29 -0.65 -8.18
C ILE A 78 -2.60 -2.05 -7.61
N GLN A 79 -2.98 -2.99 -8.47
CA GLN A 79 -3.23 -4.37 -8.09
C GLN A 79 -1.96 -5.08 -7.59
N HIS A 80 -0.85 -4.98 -8.31
CA HIS A 80 0.42 -5.59 -7.94
C HIS A 80 0.98 -5.00 -6.64
N CYS A 81 0.95 -3.67 -6.46
CA CYS A 81 1.34 -3.03 -5.21
C CYS A 81 0.48 -3.54 -4.03
N HIS A 82 -0.83 -3.70 -4.23
CA HIS A 82 -1.70 -4.22 -3.18
C HIS A 82 -1.37 -5.67 -2.82
N VAL A 83 -1.25 -6.56 -3.81
CA VAL A 83 -1.03 -8.00 -3.58
C VAL A 83 0.38 -8.30 -3.10
N LEU A 84 1.39 -7.71 -3.73
CA LEU A 84 2.80 -8.07 -3.52
C LEU A 84 3.48 -7.24 -2.43
N LEU A 85 3.02 -6.02 -2.16
CA LEU A 85 3.63 -5.13 -1.17
C LEU A 85 2.78 -5.01 0.08
N SER A 86 1.53 -4.58 -0.07
CA SER A 86 0.64 -4.36 1.07
C SER A 86 0.30 -5.67 1.77
N ARG A 87 -0.38 -6.61 1.08
CA ARG A 87 -0.83 -7.88 1.68
C ARG A 87 0.28 -8.78 2.19
N SER A 88 1.47 -8.65 1.60
CA SER A 88 2.65 -9.46 1.97
C SER A 88 3.42 -8.86 3.15
N LEU A 89 3.01 -7.69 3.67
CA LEU A 89 3.67 -7.02 4.77
C LEU A 89 3.50 -7.82 6.06
N ARG A 90 4.62 -8.11 6.73
CA ARG A 90 4.65 -8.86 7.99
C ARG A 90 5.04 -7.95 9.13
N ILE A 91 4.46 -8.17 10.31
CA ILE A 91 4.83 -7.50 11.55
C ILE A 91 5.70 -8.45 12.37
N ASP A 92 6.78 -7.96 12.97
CA ASP A 92 7.54 -8.76 13.94
C ASP A 92 6.81 -8.83 15.29
N SER A 93 7.25 -9.73 16.17
CA SER A 93 6.70 -9.80 17.51
C SER A 93 7.02 -8.51 18.30
N PRO A 94 6.14 -8.07 19.21
CA PRO A 94 6.41 -6.92 20.07
C PRO A 94 7.70 -7.06 20.90
N SER A 95 8.13 -8.29 21.18
CA SER A 95 9.37 -8.58 21.92
C SER A 95 10.65 -8.35 21.11
N ARG A 96 10.56 -8.35 19.77
CA ARG A 96 11.68 -8.12 18.84
C ARG A 96 11.62 -6.74 18.18
N SER A 97 10.64 -5.92 18.57
CA SER A 97 10.41 -4.58 18.02
C SER A 97 11.01 -3.48 18.89
N THR A 98 11.23 -2.30 18.32
CA THR A 98 11.83 -1.16 19.02
C THR A 98 11.01 -0.72 20.22
N THR A 99 11.70 -0.46 21.33
CA THR A 99 11.10 -0.10 22.61
C THR A 99 10.95 1.42 22.74
N GLY A 100 10.07 2.02 21.93
CA GLY A 100 9.75 3.45 21.98
C GLY A 100 8.29 3.70 22.35
N LYS A 101 8.02 4.65 23.25
CA LYS A 101 6.64 5.07 23.56
C LYS A 101 6.22 6.17 22.60
N ILE A 102 4.95 6.16 22.16
CA ILE A 102 4.35 7.33 21.51
C ILE A 102 4.40 8.49 22.51
N PRO A 103 5.10 9.60 22.21
CA PRO A 103 5.21 10.71 23.13
C PRO A 103 3.83 11.32 23.35
N LEU A 104 3.54 11.79 24.55
CA LEU A 104 2.32 12.56 24.76
C LEU A 104 2.46 13.88 23.99
N PRO A 105 1.41 14.36 23.31
CA PRO A 105 1.46 15.60 22.53
C PRO A 105 1.45 16.84 23.44
N THR A 106 2.20 16.84 24.54
CA THR A 106 2.21 17.90 25.54
C THR A 106 2.65 19.22 24.89
N GLY A 107 1.86 20.26 25.09
CA GLY A 107 2.08 21.59 24.51
C GLY A 107 1.60 21.75 23.07
N LYS A 108 1.18 20.66 22.39
CA LYS A 108 0.64 20.71 21.03
C LYS A 108 -0.81 21.22 21.02
N TYR A 109 -1.23 21.76 19.88
CA TYR A 109 -2.64 22.14 19.65
C TYR A 109 -3.51 20.89 19.65
N CYS A 110 -4.68 20.97 20.27
CA CYS A 110 -5.61 19.86 20.44
C CYS A 110 -6.96 20.24 19.84
N PRO A 111 -7.57 19.39 19.00
CA PRO A 111 -8.93 19.64 18.52
C PRO A 111 -9.92 19.43 19.67
N THR A 112 -11.05 20.13 19.60
CA THR A 112 -12.15 19.91 20.54
C THR A 112 -12.90 18.63 20.19
N ARG A 113 -13.16 18.40 18.89
CA ARG A 113 -13.96 17.28 18.41
C ARG A 113 -13.17 16.38 17.46
N LEU A 114 -13.41 15.08 17.58
CA LEU A 114 -13.03 14.07 16.60
C LEU A 114 -14.32 13.50 16.00
N GLU A 115 -14.47 13.58 14.69
CA GLU A 115 -15.70 13.22 13.98
C GLU A 115 -15.43 12.28 12.81
N HIS A 116 -16.41 11.46 12.45
CA HIS A 116 -16.27 10.59 11.28
C HIS A 116 -16.41 11.40 9.97
N TRP A 117 -15.51 11.17 9.03
CA TRP A 117 -15.53 11.78 7.71
C TRP A 117 -16.45 10.97 6.77
N THR A 118 -17.74 11.25 6.82
CA THR A 118 -18.79 10.44 6.18
C THR A 118 -18.75 10.46 4.65
N ASP A 119 -18.39 11.59 4.03
CA ASP A 119 -18.29 11.79 2.58
C ASP A 119 -16.93 11.36 1.99
N CYS A 120 -15.98 10.91 2.82
CA CYS A 120 -14.65 10.50 2.39
C CYS A 120 -14.67 9.39 1.32
N PRO A 121 -15.45 8.29 1.46
CA PRO A 121 -15.47 7.21 0.47
C PRO A 121 -15.90 7.69 -0.93
N GLU A 122 -16.92 8.55 -0.98
CA GLU A 122 -17.44 9.10 -2.24
C GLU A 122 -16.41 10.01 -2.89
N GLN A 123 -15.79 10.90 -2.12
CA GLN A 123 -14.72 11.78 -2.59
C GLN A 123 -13.52 10.98 -3.13
N LEU A 124 -13.03 10.00 -2.38
CA LEU A 124 -11.92 9.14 -2.80
C LEU A 124 -12.26 8.38 -4.09
N SER A 125 -13.46 7.81 -4.17
CA SER A 125 -13.92 7.08 -5.36
C SER A 125 -14.03 7.99 -6.59
N GLU A 126 -14.52 9.22 -6.41
CA GLU A 126 -14.62 10.21 -7.47
C GLU A 126 -13.25 10.64 -7.99
N VAL A 127 -12.33 10.99 -7.09
CA VAL A 127 -10.94 11.32 -7.47
C VAL A 127 -10.29 10.15 -8.20
N TYR A 128 -10.42 8.93 -7.67
CA TYR A 128 -9.85 7.74 -8.31
C TYR A 128 -10.43 7.50 -9.70
N ARG A 129 -11.75 7.67 -9.88
CA ARG A 129 -12.41 7.51 -11.18
C ARG A 129 -11.90 8.54 -12.19
N SER A 130 -11.68 9.79 -11.78
CA SER A 130 -11.08 10.81 -12.64
C SER A 130 -9.66 10.41 -13.06
N VAL A 131 -8.83 9.92 -12.14
CA VAL A 131 -7.49 9.38 -12.48
C VAL A 131 -7.58 8.24 -13.51
N CYS A 132 -8.54 7.32 -13.33
CA CYS A 132 -8.77 6.25 -14.30
C CYS A 132 -9.15 6.78 -15.68
N GLN A 133 -9.91 7.88 -15.81
CA GLN A 133 -10.25 8.45 -17.10
C GLN A 133 -9.00 8.91 -17.88
N TYR A 134 -7.98 9.41 -17.18
CA TYR A 134 -6.72 9.83 -17.81
C TYR A 134 -5.76 8.69 -18.09
N LEU A 135 -5.68 7.70 -17.20
CA LEU A 135 -4.69 6.62 -17.27
C LEU A 135 -5.25 5.29 -17.82
N GLN A 136 -6.57 5.20 -18.06
CA GLN A 136 -7.28 4.04 -18.60
C GLN A 136 -8.40 4.45 -19.59
N PRO A 137 -8.08 5.14 -20.70
CA PRO A 137 -9.09 5.67 -21.61
C PRO A 137 -9.91 4.59 -22.35
N GLU A 138 -9.34 3.43 -22.73
CA GLU A 138 -10.07 2.32 -23.38
C GLU A 138 -9.47 0.91 -23.08
N PRO A 139 -10.29 -0.17 -23.07
CA PRO A 139 -9.82 -1.55 -22.89
C PRO A 139 -8.89 -1.99 -24.04
N GLY A 140 -7.63 -2.27 -23.73
CA GLY A 140 -6.61 -2.71 -24.70
C GLY A 140 -5.63 -1.63 -25.13
N GLU A 141 -5.91 -0.36 -24.83
CA GLU A 141 -5.03 0.79 -25.14
C GLU A 141 -4.42 1.45 -23.88
N ALA A 142 -4.65 0.85 -22.70
CA ALA A 142 -4.13 1.38 -21.44
C ALA A 142 -2.59 1.55 -21.50
N PRO A 143 -2.06 2.78 -21.32
CA PRO A 143 -0.64 3.05 -21.36
C PRO A 143 0.14 2.23 -20.31
N ARG A 144 1.23 1.63 -20.75
CA ARG A 144 2.15 0.87 -19.89
C ARG A 144 3.29 1.79 -19.45
N LEU A 145 3.03 2.58 -18.41
CA LEU A 145 3.90 3.68 -17.98
C LEU A 145 4.65 3.41 -16.68
N PHE A 146 4.29 2.35 -15.95
CA PHE A 146 4.73 2.15 -14.58
C PHE A 146 5.67 0.95 -14.40
N SER A 147 6.28 0.85 -13.23
CA SER A 147 7.22 -0.21 -12.87
C SER A 147 6.74 -1.60 -13.30
N SER A 148 7.66 -2.41 -13.80
CA SER A 148 7.39 -3.78 -14.22
C SER A 148 7.01 -4.68 -13.05
N LEU A 149 6.35 -5.80 -13.35
CA LEU A 149 6.04 -6.82 -12.34
C LEU A 149 7.31 -7.33 -11.64
N ALA A 150 8.40 -7.51 -12.39
CA ALA A 150 9.70 -7.93 -11.85
C ALA A 150 10.24 -6.97 -10.77
N GLU A 151 10.10 -5.66 -10.96
CA GLU A 151 10.53 -4.63 -10.01
C GLU A 151 9.69 -4.63 -8.74
N ILE A 152 8.36 -4.72 -8.89
CA ILE A 152 7.41 -4.76 -7.76
C ILE A 152 7.61 -6.04 -6.95
N GLU A 153 7.80 -7.20 -7.59
CA GLU A 153 8.15 -8.43 -6.88
C GLU A 153 9.51 -8.33 -6.19
N GLY A 154 10.47 -7.64 -6.79
CA GLY A 154 11.76 -7.32 -6.18
C GLY A 154 11.61 -6.55 -4.86
N LEU A 155 10.73 -5.54 -4.84
CA LEU A 155 10.34 -4.82 -3.63
C LEU A 155 9.62 -5.72 -2.61
N GLY A 156 8.64 -6.50 -3.05
CA GLY A 156 7.91 -7.44 -2.19
C GLY A 156 8.83 -8.44 -1.51
N ARG A 157 9.79 -9.03 -2.26
CA ARG A 157 10.83 -9.90 -1.70
C ARG A 157 11.71 -9.19 -0.67
N ARG A 158 12.00 -7.89 -0.84
CA ARG A 158 12.78 -7.11 0.12
C ARG A 158 12.01 -6.90 1.42
N PHE A 159 10.74 -6.50 1.35
CA PHE A 159 9.90 -6.30 2.54
C PHE A 159 9.60 -7.63 3.26
N ALA A 160 9.43 -8.74 2.52
CA ALA A 160 9.19 -10.05 3.12
C ALA A 160 10.38 -10.60 3.93
N ARG A 161 11.62 -10.14 3.67
CA ARG A 161 12.83 -10.59 4.39
C ARG A 161 12.87 -10.13 5.84
N LYS A 162 12.34 -8.94 6.12
CA LYS A 162 12.40 -8.34 7.45
C LYS A 162 11.03 -7.80 7.85
N PRO A 163 10.33 -8.44 8.80
CA PRO A 163 9.07 -7.94 9.30
C PRO A 163 9.22 -6.54 9.93
N LEU A 164 8.15 -5.74 9.89
CA LEU A 164 8.10 -4.41 10.50
C LEU A 164 8.28 -4.52 12.02
N SER A 165 9.34 -3.88 12.52
CA SER A 165 9.74 -3.89 13.92
C SER A 165 10.18 -2.51 14.43
N SER A 166 10.29 -1.50 13.55
CA SER A 166 10.81 -0.17 13.86
C SER A 166 10.15 0.94 13.02
N GLU A 167 10.34 2.19 13.43
CA GLU A 167 9.94 3.37 12.63
C GLU A 167 10.71 3.44 11.31
N GLN A 168 12.00 3.11 11.31
CA GLN A 168 12.83 3.12 10.09
C GLN A 168 12.36 2.10 9.05
N GLU A 169 11.91 0.92 9.47
CA GLU A 169 11.36 -0.08 8.53
C GLU A 169 9.98 0.32 8.02
N LEU A 170 9.16 0.96 8.86
CA LEU A 170 7.89 1.53 8.42
C LEU A 170 8.12 2.64 7.39
N GLU A 171 9.05 3.56 7.67
CA GLU A 171 9.45 4.62 6.75
C GLU A 171 9.93 4.06 5.41
N ALA A 172 10.81 3.04 5.42
CA ALA A 172 11.26 2.41 4.20
C ALA A 172 10.10 1.76 3.42
N TYR A 173 9.16 1.11 4.10
CA TYR A 173 7.98 0.54 3.45
C TYR A 173 7.07 1.62 2.87
N GLU A 174 6.71 2.67 3.62
CA GLU A 174 5.85 3.73 3.09
C GLU A 174 6.53 4.42 1.91
N ARG A 175 7.84 4.72 2.02
CA ARG A 175 8.59 5.35 0.95
C ARG A 175 8.58 4.54 -0.35
N PHE A 176 9.08 3.30 -0.29
CA PHE A 176 9.30 2.48 -1.49
C PHE A 176 8.07 1.68 -1.92
N GLY A 177 7.18 1.36 -0.99
CA GLY A 177 5.99 0.54 -1.25
C GLY A 177 4.74 1.34 -1.58
N VAL A 178 4.73 2.64 -1.31
CA VAL A 178 3.54 3.50 -1.47
C VAL A 178 3.89 4.84 -2.10
N GLU A 179 4.72 5.65 -1.45
CA GLU A 179 5.00 7.04 -1.84
C GLU A 179 5.64 7.17 -3.21
N GLU A 180 6.67 6.36 -3.52
CA GLU A 180 7.33 6.41 -4.84
C GLU A 180 6.39 6.00 -5.97
N HIS A 181 5.49 5.04 -5.75
CA HIS A 181 4.47 4.72 -6.74
C HIS A 181 3.45 5.85 -6.93
N VAL A 182 3.08 6.56 -5.85
CA VAL A 182 2.23 7.77 -5.93
C VAL A 182 2.94 8.89 -6.69
N HIS A 183 4.24 9.09 -6.43
CA HIS A 183 5.09 10.03 -7.15
C HIS A 183 5.08 9.75 -8.66
N ASP A 184 5.33 8.50 -9.06
CA ASP A 184 5.39 8.11 -10.46
C ASP A 184 4.05 8.32 -11.17
N ILE A 185 2.94 8.00 -10.49
CA ILE A 185 1.58 8.27 -11.00
C ILE A 185 1.36 9.78 -11.21
N ILE A 186 1.75 10.62 -10.24
CA ILE A 186 1.58 12.07 -10.36
C ILE A 186 2.46 12.64 -11.47
N ILE A 187 3.68 12.14 -11.66
CA ILE A 187 4.55 12.54 -12.79
C ILE A 187 3.87 12.25 -14.13
N GLU A 188 3.29 11.06 -14.30
CA GLU A 188 2.58 10.74 -15.54
C GLU A 188 1.33 11.63 -15.74
N LEU A 189 0.59 11.92 -14.66
CA LEU A 189 -0.54 12.86 -14.72
C LEU A 189 -0.08 14.30 -15.07
N CYS A 190 1.07 14.76 -14.59
CA CYS A 190 1.62 16.08 -14.92
C CYS A 190 1.93 16.26 -16.42
N LYS A 191 2.18 15.16 -17.15
CA LYS A 191 2.40 15.18 -18.60
C LYS A 191 1.12 15.44 -19.39
N LEU A 192 -0.05 15.25 -18.76
CA LEU A 192 -1.36 15.43 -19.38
C LEU A 192 -1.91 16.82 -19.02
N PRO A 193 -2.01 17.78 -19.97
CA PRO A 193 -2.44 19.15 -19.66
C PRO A 193 -3.80 19.23 -18.97
N ALA A 194 -4.77 18.43 -19.41
CA ALA A 194 -6.12 18.38 -18.82
C ALA A 194 -6.10 17.90 -17.36
N ALA A 195 -5.32 16.85 -17.04
CA ALA A 195 -5.17 16.37 -15.66
C ALA A 195 -4.42 17.37 -14.79
N ARG A 196 -3.38 18.03 -15.33
CA ARG A 196 -2.62 19.08 -14.64
C ARG A 196 -3.53 20.25 -14.25
N GLU A 197 -4.44 20.66 -15.14
CA GLU A 197 -5.43 21.70 -14.88
C GLU A 197 -6.49 21.25 -13.85
N GLU A 198 -7.10 20.08 -14.06
CA GLU A 198 -8.16 19.56 -13.18
C GLU A 198 -7.70 19.39 -11.72
N PHE A 199 -6.51 18.82 -11.52
CA PHE A 199 -5.99 18.56 -10.18
C PHE A 199 -5.10 19.69 -9.65
N GLY A 200 -4.68 20.65 -10.48
CA GLY A 200 -3.77 21.72 -10.06
C GLY A 200 -2.37 21.22 -9.69
N LEU A 201 -1.81 20.27 -10.46
CA LEU A 201 -0.63 19.47 -10.08
C LEU A 201 0.71 20.23 -10.02
N GLY A 202 0.79 21.43 -10.58
CA GLY A 202 2.08 22.10 -10.71
C GLY A 202 3.05 21.28 -11.55
N ASP A 203 4.26 21.09 -11.04
CA ASP A 203 5.30 20.20 -11.60
C ASP A 203 5.41 18.88 -10.82
N GLY A 204 4.46 18.57 -9.93
CA GLY A 204 4.35 17.30 -9.22
C GLY A 204 4.60 17.40 -7.72
N ILE A 205 5.10 16.30 -7.13
CA ILE A 205 5.35 16.19 -5.69
C ILE A 205 6.78 15.78 -5.36
N GLN A 206 7.23 16.12 -4.16
CA GLN A 206 8.50 15.67 -3.58
C GLN A 206 8.30 15.24 -2.13
N PHE A 207 8.73 14.04 -1.80
CA PHE A 207 8.67 13.50 -0.44
C PHE A 207 9.98 13.81 0.30
N SER A 208 9.89 14.48 1.45
CA SER A 208 11.05 14.90 2.26
C SER A 208 10.89 14.56 3.74
N ASN A 209 11.97 14.09 4.34
CA ASN A 209 12.08 13.87 5.79
C ASN A 209 12.92 15.02 6.33
N HIS A 210 12.34 15.92 7.13
CA HIS A 210 13.06 17.13 7.59
C HIS A 210 14.14 16.86 8.66
N THR A 211 14.59 15.61 8.81
CA THR A 211 15.68 15.30 9.74
C THR A 211 17.02 15.89 9.32
N ASN A 212 17.24 16.34 8.07
CA ASN A 212 18.47 17.02 7.64
C ASN A 212 18.29 17.86 6.35
N SER A 213 17.62 19.02 6.40
CA SER A 213 17.75 20.03 5.32
C SER A 213 18.29 21.34 5.87
N LEU A 214 19.61 21.32 6.01
CA LEU A 214 20.60 22.38 6.07
C LEU A 214 20.10 23.83 5.98
N ASN A 215 20.23 24.55 7.11
CA ASN A 215 20.58 25.96 7.15
C ASN A 215 22.05 26.14 6.68
N GLU A 216 22.35 25.92 5.40
CA GLU A 216 23.70 26.18 4.85
C GLU A 216 23.79 27.38 3.90
N ASN A 217 22.75 28.22 3.82
CA ASN A 217 22.81 29.43 2.99
C ASN A 217 22.34 30.69 3.73
N GLU A 218 22.91 30.97 4.89
CA GLU A 218 23.01 32.36 5.34
C GLU A 218 24.48 32.79 5.35
N PRO A 219 24.86 33.83 4.58
CA PRO A 219 26.19 34.41 4.71
C PRO A 219 26.34 34.94 6.13
N VAL A 220 27.40 34.52 6.80
CA VAL A 220 27.80 34.99 8.12
C VAL A 220 28.15 36.47 8.01
N GLU A 221 27.16 37.34 8.19
CA GLU A 221 27.41 38.70 8.66
C GLU A 221 27.26 38.69 10.18
N ALA A 222 28.40 38.83 10.84
CA ALA A 222 28.49 38.96 12.27
C ALA A 222 27.88 40.30 12.71
N ASP A 223 26.63 40.26 13.21
CA ASP A 223 26.15 41.31 14.10
C ASP A 223 25.77 40.71 15.46
N ALA A 224 26.61 41.03 16.45
CA ALA A 224 26.55 40.51 17.79
C ALA A 224 25.53 41.29 18.62
N SER A 225 24.24 41.08 18.38
CA SER A 225 23.19 41.45 19.35
C SER A 225 21.82 40.89 18.98
N GLN A 226 21.60 39.59 19.18
CA GLN A 226 20.26 39.04 19.39
C GLN A 226 20.32 37.67 20.09
N LEU A 227 19.45 37.47 21.08
CA LEU A 227 19.36 36.26 21.88
C LEU A 227 19.10 35.03 20.99
N PRO A 228 19.66 33.84 21.32
CA PRO A 228 19.47 32.64 20.52
C PRO A 228 17.99 32.26 20.54
N SER A 229 17.32 32.40 19.39
CA SER A 229 16.01 31.79 19.18
C SER A 229 16.13 30.31 19.50
N THR A 230 15.30 29.87 20.43
CA THR A 230 15.23 28.50 20.93
C THR A 230 15.12 27.52 19.76
N SER A 231 16.23 26.85 19.46
CA SER A 231 16.26 25.63 18.66
C SER A 231 15.43 24.58 19.39
N HIS A 232 14.15 24.49 19.04
CA HIS A 232 13.34 23.34 19.40
C HIS A 232 13.68 22.22 18.42
N PRO A 233 14.14 21.05 18.89
CA PRO A 233 14.34 19.90 18.02
C PRO A 233 12.99 19.55 17.39
N ARG A 234 12.86 19.76 16.08
CA ARG A 234 11.66 19.40 15.32
C ARG A 234 11.58 17.86 15.30
N PRO A 235 10.45 17.25 15.72
CA PRO A 235 10.26 15.81 15.59
C PRO A 235 10.34 15.36 14.13
N ASP A 236 10.56 14.06 13.90
CA ASP A 236 10.60 13.42 12.57
C ASP A 236 9.31 13.71 11.79
N GLN A 237 9.30 14.80 11.01
CA GLN A 237 8.15 15.25 10.23
C GLN A 237 8.33 14.80 8.79
N PHE A 238 7.42 13.94 8.33
CA PHE A 238 7.35 13.46 6.96
C PHE A 238 6.43 14.39 6.17
N CYS A 239 6.99 15.07 5.18
CA CYS A 239 6.27 16.04 4.36
C CYS A 239 6.18 15.56 2.92
N ILE A 240 4.99 15.70 2.35
CA ILE A 240 4.78 15.65 0.91
C ILE A 240 4.71 17.11 0.46
N ASN A 241 5.63 17.52 -0.40
CA ASN A 241 5.67 18.87 -0.93
C ASN A 241 5.12 18.90 -2.35
N ARG A 242 4.41 19.97 -2.69
CA ARG A 242 4.10 20.37 -4.05
C ARG A 242 5.28 21.14 -4.63
N VAL A 243 5.61 20.85 -5.89
CA VAL A 243 6.67 21.51 -6.65
C VAL A 243 6.02 22.37 -7.74
N ASP A 244 6.36 23.65 -7.79
CA ASP A 244 6.00 24.58 -8.87
C ASP A 244 7.23 25.39 -9.26
N GLY A 245 7.90 24.99 -10.34
CA GLY A 245 9.16 25.54 -10.80
C GLY A 245 10.24 25.45 -9.73
N ASN A 246 10.71 26.60 -9.26
CA ASN A 246 11.74 26.70 -8.21
C ASN A 246 11.15 26.79 -6.80
N SER A 247 9.82 26.73 -6.65
CA SER A 247 9.15 26.83 -5.36
C SER A 247 8.66 25.46 -4.89
N THR A 248 8.88 25.19 -3.61
CA THR A 248 8.45 23.97 -2.94
C THR A 248 7.61 24.35 -1.73
N THR A 249 6.38 23.88 -1.66
CA THR A 249 5.46 24.15 -0.55
C THR A 249 4.89 22.86 0.01
N VAL A 250 4.60 22.82 1.31
CA VAL A 250 4.03 21.62 1.95
C VAL A 250 2.63 21.39 1.42
N LEU A 251 2.40 20.24 0.76
CA LEU A 251 1.11 19.81 0.25
C LEU A 251 0.29 19.13 1.34
N THR A 252 0.92 18.19 2.04
CA THR A 252 0.35 17.43 3.16
C THR A 252 1.48 16.85 4.01
N THR A 253 1.14 16.39 5.21
CA THR A 253 2.06 15.75 6.14
C THR A 253 1.59 14.34 6.48
N VAL A 254 2.48 13.57 7.10
CA VAL A 254 2.22 12.18 7.49
C VAL A 254 2.84 11.86 8.83
N GLU A 255 2.09 11.14 9.68
CA GLU A 255 2.59 10.63 10.95
C GLU A 255 2.74 9.10 10.90
N TYR A 256 3.99 8.64 11.01
CA TYR A 256 4.35 7.22 11.02
C TYR A 256 4.41 6.66 12.43
N LYS A 257 3.54 5.68 12.71
CA LYS A 257 3.52 4.94 13.98
C LYS A 257 3.54 3.44 13.72
N PRO A 258 4.65 2.73 13.98
CA PRO A 258 4.78 1.32 13.64
C PRO A 258 3.76 0.45 14.40
N PRO A 259 3.38 -0.71 13.85
CA PRO A 259 2.27 -1.51 14.38
C PRO A 259 2.40 -1.94 15.84
N HIS A 260 3.63 -2.15 16.34
CA HIS A 260 3.86 -2.50 17.75
C HIS A 260 3.66 -1.32 18.71
N LYS A 261 3.68 -0.07 18.21
CA LYS A 261 3.35 1.14 18.97
C LYS A 261 1.87 1.53 18.79
N LEU A 262 1.32 1.31 17.60
CA LEU A 262 -0.08 1.60 17.26
C LEU A 262 -0.65 0.52 16.33
N SER A 263 -1.23 -0.51 16.93
CA SER A 263 -1.71 -1.69 16.19
C SER A 263 -3.05 -1.45 15.50
N VAL A 264 -3.40 -2.30 14.54
CA VAL A 264 -4.72 -2.30 13.88
C VAL A 264 -5.85 -2.46 14.91
N ALA A 265 -5.69 -3.36 15.88
CA ALA A 265 -6.65 -3.53 16.97
C ALA A 265 -6.79 -2.26 17.83
N THR A 266 -5.67 -1.56 18.08
CA THR A 266 -5.69 -0.28 18.82
C THR A 266 -6.47 0.79 18.05
N PHE A 267 -6.28 0.88 16.73
CA PHE A 267 -7.08 1.78 15.89
C PHE A 267 -8.56 1.45 15.94
N ARG A 268 -8.94 0.19 15.71
CA ARG A 268 -10.36 -0.24 15.71
C ARG A 268 -11.04 0.01 17.05
N MET A 269 -10.34 -0.20 18.16
CA MET A 269 -10.88 0.00 19.50
C MET A 269 -10.93 1.48 19.91
N GLY A 270 -9.95 2.29 19.48
CA GLY A 270 -9.77 3.66 19.92
C GLY A 270 -10.39 4.74 19.03
N LEU A 271 -10.65 4.45 17.75
CA LEU A 271 -11.28 5.39 16.82
C LEU A 271 -12.80 5.40 16.99
N ARG A 272 -13.32 6.51 17.50
CA ARG A 272 -14.76 6.80 17.52
C ARG A 272 -14.98 8.32 17.48
N PRO A 273 -16.18 8.79 17.09
CA PRO A 273 -16.57 10.17 17.33
C PRO A 273 -16.54 10.49 18.83
N MET A 274 -15.97 11.64 19.20
CA MET A 274 -15.85 12.06 20.61
C MET A 274 -15.57 13.55 20.78
N ASP A 275 -15.90 14.09 21.96
CA ASP A 275 -15.32 15.33 22.45
C ASP A 275 -13.91 15.05 22.95
N LEU A 276 -12.96 15.06 22.01
CA LEU A 276 -11.57 14.68 22.25
C LEU A 276 -10.94 15.51 23.38
N TRP A 277 -11.25 16.81 23.43
CA TRP A 277 -10.73 17.67 24.49
C TRP A 277 -11.26 17.28 25.87
N ASN A 278 -12.57 17.17 26.03
CA ASN A 278 -13.15 16.86 27.34
C ASN A 278 -12.84 15.42 27.77
N ASP A 279 -13.00 14.45 26.88
CA ASP A 279 -12.87 13.02 27.20
C ASP A 279 -11.42 12.64 27.49
N MET A 280 -10.48 13.05 26.62
CA MET A 280 -9.09 12.56 26.66
C MET A 280 -8.11 13.50 27.38
N VAL A 281 -8.40 14.80 27.44
CA VAL A 281 -7.47 15.79 27.99
C VAL A 281 -7.95 16.36 29.31
N ARG A 282 -9.17 16.91 29.36
CA ARG A 282 -9.69 17.65 30.52
C ARG A 282 -10.10 16.73 31.66
N PHE A 283 -10.97 15.76 31.40
CA PHE A 283 -11.53 14.90 32.44
C PHE A 283 -10.73 13.62 32.65
N ASN A 284 -10.08 13.09 31.60
CA ASN A 284 -9.14 11.96 31.57
C ASN A 284 -9.23 11.00 32.76
N LYS A 285 -10.45 10.55 33.07
CA LYS A 285 -10.71 9.69 34.22
C LYS A 285 -10.45 8.27 33.78
N ILE A 286 -9.41 7.66 34.34
CA ILE A 286 -9.09 6.26 34.02
C ILE A 286 -10.20 5.38 34.60
N PRO A 287 -10.89 4.58 33.76
CA PRO A 287 -11.88 3.63 34.24
C PRO A 287 -11.24 2.58 35.18
N THR A 288 -12.02 2.12 36.16
CA THR A 288 -11.57 1.08 37.10
C THR A 288 -11.76 -0.33 36.55
N ASP A 289 -12.77 -0.51 35.68
CA ASP A 289 -13.02 -1.77 34.98
C ASP A 289 -11.93 -2.06 33.95
N GLN A 290 -11.54 -3.33 33.82
CA GLN A 290 -10.40 -3.73 33.00
C GLN A 290 -10.66 -3.53 31.50
N GLU A 291 -11.85 -3.88 31.01
CA GLU A 291 -12.20 -3.73 29.59
C GLU A 291 -12.32 -2.25 29.23
N ALA A 292 -13.00 -1.47 30.06
CA ALA A 292 -13.09 -0.02 29.91
C ALA A 292 -11.71 0.66 29.96
N LYS A 293 -10.78 0.15 30.79
CA LYS A 293 -9.39 0.64 30.87
C LYS A 293 -8.61 0.35 29.59
N LEU A 294 -8.78 -0.84 28.99
CA LEU A 294 -8.16 -1.17 27.70
C LEU A 294 -8.67 -0.26 26.59
N LYS A 295 -10.00 -0.06 26.51
CA LYS A 295 -10.62 0.87 25.56
C LYS A 295 -10.12 2.30 25.73
N HIS A 296 -10.14 2.81 26.96
CA HIS A 296 -9.61 4.15 27.27
C HIS A 296 -8.14 4.30 26.90
N SER A 297 -7.34 3.24 27.11
CA SER A 297 -5.93 3.24 26.73
C SER A 297 -5.73 3.28 25.21
N ALA A 298 -6.56 2.54 24.46
CA ALA A 298 -6.56 2.57 23.00
C ALA A 298 -6.99 3.95 22.46
N GLU A 299 -8.08 4.51 22.98
CA GLU A 299 -8.56 5.87 22.66
C GLU A 299 -7.45 6.91 22.89
N ARG A 300 -6.77 6.84 24.03
CA ARG A 300 -5.66 7.75 24.35
C ARG A 300 -4.48 7.61 23.40
N LEU A 301 -4.11 6.40 22.98
CA LEU A 301 -3.00 6.17 22.05
C LEU A 301 -3.31 6.73 20.66
N VAL A 302 -4.51 6.42 20.14
CA VAL A 302 -5.00 6.92 18.85
C VAL A 302 -5.11 8.45 18.88
N CYS A 303 -5.76 9.02 19.88
CA CYS A 303 -5.91 10.47 20.01
C CYS A 303 -4.55 11.16 20.15
N SER A 304 -3.58 10.56 20.85
CA SER A 304 -2.24 11.12 20.94
C SER A 304 -1.58 11.23 19.56
N ALA A 305 -1.70 10.20 18.71
CA ALA A 305 -1.17 10.24 17.35
C ALA A 305 -1.91 11.27 16.47
N ILE A 306 -3.25 11.32 16.52
CA ILE A 306 -4.05 12.30 15.77
C ILE A 306 -3.72 13.73 16.20
N VAL A 307 -3.52 13.99 17.49
CA VAL A 307 -3.16 15.33 17.99
C VAL A 307 -1.75 15.73 17.57
N GLN A 308 -0.81 14.77 17.49
CA GLN A 308 0.52 15.05 16.95
C GLN A 308 0.43 15.56 15.51
N GLU A 309 -0.38 14.91 14.68
CA GLU A 309 -0.57 15.27 13.28
C GLU A 309 -1.41 16.54 13.11
N TYR A 310 -2.53 16.66 13.83
CA TYR A 310 -3.37 17.86 13.83
C TYR A 310 -2.59 19.13 14.18
N HIS A 311 -1.66 19.04 15.14
CA HIS A 311 -0.80 20.18 15.47
C HIS A 311 -0.01 20.69 14.27
N VAL A 312 0.54 19.77 13.48
CA VAL A 312 1.27 20.07 12.25
C VAL A 312 0.31 20.66 11.21
N MET A 313 -0.87 20.07 11.01
CA MET A 313 -1.89 20.61 10.10
C MET A 313 -2.26 22.07 10.42
N ILE A 314 -2.39 22.44 11.71
CA ILE A 314 -2.64 23.83 12.12
C ILE A 314 -1.40 24.73 11.96
N GLN A 315 -0.20 24.19 12.18
CA GLN A 315 1.04 24.94 12.03
C GLN A 315 1.31 25.30 10.57
N GLU A 316 1.16 24.34 9.67
CA GLU A 316 1.40 24.50 8.24
C GLU A 316 0.17 25.01 7.47
N GLY A 317 -1.02 24.94 8.07
CA GLY A 317 -2.26 25.41 7.46
C GLY A 317 -2.86 24.42 6.46
N LEU A 318 -2.75 23.12 6.72
CA LEU A 318 -3.13 22.01 5.85
C LEU A 318 -4.58 21.56 6.09
N GLU A 319 -5.31 21.25 5.02
CA GLU A 319 -6.64 20.65 5.12
C GLU A 319 -6.60 19.16 5.34
N TYR A 320 -5.72 18.46 4.64
CA TYR A 320 -5.63 17.01 4.62
C TYR A 320 -4.31 16.54 5.20
N SER A 321 -4.35 15.36 5.82
CA SER A 321 -3.19 14.63 6.33
C SER A 321 -3.57 13.17 6.58
N TYR A 322 -2.63 12.32 6.99
CA TYR A 322 -2.95 10.98 7.47
C TYR A 322 -1.95 10.45 8.50
N VAL A 323 -2.42 9.48 9.29
CA VAL A 323 -1.60 8.68 10.21
C VAL A 323 -1.56 7.25 9.67
N THR A 324 -0.40 6.59 9.71
CA THR A 324 -0.31 5.18 9.27
C THR A 324 0.64 4.33 10.10
N ASN A 325 0.35 3.04 10.13
CA ASN A 325 1.22 1.98 10.63
C ASN A 325 1.70 1.01 9.55
N GLY A 326 1.56 1.35 8.26
CA GLY A 326 1.91 0.46 7.15
C GLY A 326 0.73 -0.38 6.65
N LEU A 327 -0.02 -0.95 7.59
CA LEU A 327 -1.13 -1.87 7.31
C LEU A 327 -2.47 -1.15 7.13
N THR A 328 -2.66 -0.11 7.93
CA THR A 328 -3.89 0.69 8.02
C THR A 328 -3.54 2.17 7.99
N ARG A 329 -4.51 2.99 7.58
CA ARG A 329 -4.37 4.46 7.54
C ARG A 329 -5.57 5.12 8.17
N VAL A 330 -5.35 6.27 8.77
CA VAL A 330 -6.41 7.18 9.21
C VAL A 330 -6.24 8.45 8.41
N LEU A 331 -7.12 8.68 7.44
CA LEU A 331 -7.14 9.93 6.67
C LEU A 331 -7.77 11.01 7.55
N LEU A 332 -7.17 12.18 7.56
CA LEU A 332 -7.58 13.30 8.39
C LEU A 332 -7.98 14.49 7.52
N ARG A 333 -9.02 15.20 7.93
CA ARG A 333 -9.44 16.47 7.36
C ARG A 333 -9.76 17.48 8.46
N VAL A 334 -9.24 18.69 8.33
CA VAL A 334 -9.61 19.85 9.16
C VAL A 334 -10.28 20.87 8.24
N PRO A 335 -11.61 21.07 8.29
CA PRO A 335 -12.26 22.07 7.44
C PRO A 335 -11.84 23.49 7.82
N ARG A 336 -11.74 24.38 6.82
CA ARG A 336 -11.31 25.78 7.00
C ARG A 336 -12.13 26.55 8.05
N ASP A 337 -13.44 26.31 8.08
CA ASP A 337 -14.39 27.05 8.92
C ASP A 337 -14.61 26.39 10.29
N GLN A 338 -14.14 25.14 10.47
CA GLN A 338 -14.25 24.38 11.71
C GLN A 338 -12.88 23.86 12.16
N PRO A 339 -11.92 24.76 12.45
CA PRO A 339 -10.55 24.36 12.78
C PRO A 339 -10.45 23.50 14.04
N SER A 340 -11.40 23.62 14.98
CA SER A 340 -11.43 22.85 16.23
C SER A 340 -11.96 21.42 16.08
N THR A 341 -12.32 21.00 14.86
CA THR A 341 -12.83 19.65 14.57
C THR A 341 -11.88 18.95 13.59
N VAL A 342 -11.47 17.74 13.96
CA VAL A 342 -10.78 16.82 13.04
C VAL A 342 -11.77 15.76 12.58
N TYR A 343 -11.90 15.63 11.26
CA TYR A 343 -12.63 14.54 10.64
C TYR A 343 -11.65 13.41 10.32
N TYR A 344 -12.04 12.17 10.62
CA TYR A 344 -11.22 11.00 10.36
C TYR A 344 -11.96 9.96 9.51
N PHE A 345 -11.21 9.27 8.65
CA PHE A 345 -11.68 8.09 7.94
C PHE A 345 -10.68 6.94 8.13
N PHE A 346 -11.14 5.81 8.65
CA PHE A 346 -10.31 4.63 8.89
C PHE A 346 -10.25 3.74 7.64
N CYS A 347 -9.04 3.43 7.21
CA CYS A 347 -8.73 2.65 6.03
C CYS A 347 -8.00 1.37 6.44
N ASP A 348 -8.54 0.22 6.06
CA ASP A 348 -7.92 -1.09 6.22
C ASP A 348 -7.88 -1.83 4.87
N PRO A 349 -6.90 -1.49 4.00
CA PRO A 349 -6.76 -2.12 2.70
C PRO A 349 -6.72 -3.65 2.75
N HIS A 350 -6.19 -4.23 3.84
CA HIS A 350 -6.07 -5.69 3.99
C HIS A 350 -7.43 -6.37 4.14
N SER A 351 -8.31 -5.78 4.95
CA SER A 351 -9.65 -6.31 5.20
C SER A 351 -10.65 -5.91 4.12
N GLU A 352 -10.46 -4.77 3.47
CA GLU A 352 -11.45 -4.18 2.56
C GLU A 352 -11.31 -4.60 1.09
N VAL A 353 -10.14 -5.07 0.67
CA VAL A 353 -9.89 -5.51 -0.71
C VAL A 353 -9.86 -7.04 -0.74
N ASN A 354 -10.94 -7.64 -1.24
CA ASN A 354 -11.05 -9.09 -1.35
C ASN A 354 -10.49 -9.58 -2.71
N PRO A 355 -9.48 -10.48 -2.72
CA PRO A 355 -8.91 -11.03 -3.95
C PRO A 355 -9.88 -11.92 -4.74
N GLU A 356 -10.96 -12.41 -4.11
CA GLU A 356 -11.97 -13.26 -4.76
C GLU A 356 -13.12 -12.46 -5.39
N SER A 357 -13.25 -11.18 -5.04
CA SER A 357 -14.20 -10.26 -5.68
C SER A 357 -13.57 -9.58 -6.89
N ASP A 358 -14.38 -8.93 -7.72
CA ASP A 358 -13.90 -8.16 -8.88
C ASP A 358 -12.94 -7.05 -8.41
N THR A 359 -11.66 -7.42 -8.36
CA THR A 359 -10.61 -6.71 -7.63
C THR A 359 -10.46 -5.29 -8.18
N VAL A 360 -10.76 -5.11 -9.47
CA VAL A 360 -10.69 -3.85 -10.21
C VAL A 360 -11.59 -2.77 -9.61
N VAL A 361 -12.82 -3.12 -9.18
CA VAL A 361 -13.80 -2.15 -8.63
C VAL A 361 -13.39 -1.66 -7.24
N GLN A 362 -12.57 -2.42 -6.52
CA GLN A 362 -12.14 -2.11 -5.16
C GLN A 362 -10.71 -1.54 -5.06
N LEU A 363 -9.99 -1.39 -6.19
CA LEU A 363 -8.60 -0.93 -6.19
C LEU A 363 -8.41 0.46 -5.59
N TRP A 364 -9.43 1.31 -5.61
CA TRP A 364 -9.40 2.63 -4.95
C TRP A 364 -9.23 2.54 -3.43
N LYS A 365 -9.54 1.38 -2.82
CA LYS A 365 -9.32 1.11 -1.38
C LYS A 365 -7.88 0.67 -1.07
N SER A 366 -7.02 0.48 -2.08
CA SER A 366 -5.62 0.12 -1.87
C SER A 366 -4.84 1.26 -1.20
N SER A 367 -3.70 0.89 -0.60
CA SER A 367 -2.76 1.83 0.03
C SER A 367 -2.33 2.96 -0.91
N VAL A 368 -1.84 2.59 -2.11
CA VAL A 368 -1.36 3.54 -3.13
C VAL A 368 -2.50 4.45 -3.61
N ALA A 369 -3.67 3.89 -3.91
CA ALA A 369 -4.80 4.67 -4.39
C ALA A 369 -5.30 5.70 -3.35
N ARG A 370 -5.34 5.33 -2.07
CA ARG A 370 -5.78 6.23 -0.99
C ARG A 370 -4.82 7.40 -0.78
N VAL A 371 -3.51 7.14 -0.77
CA VAL A 371 -2.50 8.20 -0.65
C VAL A 371 -2.51 9.10 -1.89
N LEU A 372 -2.62 8.52 -3.10
CA LEU A 372 -2.78 9.26 -4.34
C LEU A 372 -4.01 10.20 -4.28
N CYS A 373 -5.17 9.66 -3.96
CA CYS A 373 -6.42 10.44 -3.93
C CYS A 373 -6.34 11.56 -2.89
N LEU A 374 -5.78 11.29 -1.70
CA LEU A 374 -5.58 12.31 -0.68
C LEU A 374 -4.65 13.43 -1.18
N CYS A 375 -3.55 13.09 -1.86
CA CYS A 375 -2.64 14.08 -2.47
C CYS A 375 -3.38 14.94 -3.50
N LEU A 376 -4.17 14.33 -4.39
CA LEU A 376 -4.95 15.04 -5.41
C LEU A 376 -6.09 15.90 -4.82
N MET A 377 -6.63 15.53 -3.65
CA MET A 377 -7.53 16.39 -2.88
C MET A 377 -6.76 17.55 -2.24
N ALA A 378 -5.57 17.30 -1.71
CA ALA A 378 -4.70 18.32 -1.14
C ALA A 378 -4.24 19.35 -2.18
N PHE A 379 -3.95 18.94 -3.42
CA PHE A 379 -3.60 19.87 -4.49
C PHE A 379 -4.71 20.89 -4.79
N ARG A 380 -5.96 20.45 -4.67
CA ARG A 380 -7.16 21.29 -4.85
C ARG A 380 -7.49 22.15 -3.62
N SER A 381 -6.83 21.91 -2.49
CA SER A 381 -7.01 22.70 -1.28
C SER A 381 -5.92 23.76 -1.15
N PRO A 382 -6.27 25.06 -1.13
CA PRO A 382 -5.27 26.10 -0.89
C PRO A 382 -4.69 25.99 0.52
N ILE A 383 -3.37 26.18 0.64
CA ILE A 383 -2.69 26.27 1.93
C ILE A 383 -3.22 27.50 2.67
N ARG A 384 -3.57 27.32 3.95
CA ARG A 384 -4.14 28.40 4.75
C ARG A 384 -3.07 29.38 5.17
N GLU A 385 -3.29 30.63 4.80
CA GLU A 385 -2.35 31.73 5.02
C GLU A 385 -2.07 32.02 6.50
N GLN A 386 -1.00 32.78 6.74
CA GLN A 386 -0.56 33.16 8.08
C GLN A 386 -1.64 33.91 8.87
N GLU A 387 -2.48 34.72 8.21
CA GLU A 387 -3.59 35.41 8.86
C GLU A 387 -4.60 34.44 9.46
N TRP A 388 -5.00 33.41 8.70
CA TRP A 388 -5.90 32.35 9.19
C TRP A 388 -5.28 31.66 10.40
N ARG A 389 -3.98 31.32 10.32
CA ARG A 389 -3.26 30.65 11.42
C ARG A 389 -3.21 31.51 12.68
N ASN A 390 -2.93 32.81 12.54
CA ASN A 390 -2.89 33.75 13.66
C ASN A 390 -4.26 33.91 14.34
N ARG A 391 -5.35 33.84 13.57
CA ARG A 391 -6.72 33.91 14.10
C ARG A 391 -7.13 32.63 14.83
N VAL A 392 -6.73 31.46 14.32
CA VAL A 392 -7.17 30.16 14.84
C VAL A 392 -6.39 29.73 16.08
N ARG A 393 -5.05 29.81 16.04
CA ARG A 393 -4.16 29.28 17.08
C ARG A 393 -4.49 29.72 18.52
N PRO A 394 -4.88 30.99 18.80
CA PRO A 394 -5.24 31.42 20.16
C PRO A 394 -6.51 30.77 20.71
N ASN A 395 -7.42 30.37 19.83
CA ASN A 395 -8.73 29.81 20.19
C ASN A 395 -8.70 28.28 20.35
N LEU A 396 -7.62 27.62 19.93
CA LEU A 396 -7.46 26.18 20.06
C LEU A 396 -6.99 25.80 21.46
N HIS A 397 -7.49 24.65 21.92
CA HIS A 397 -6.97 24.05 23.14
C HIS A 397 -5.52 23.60 22.93
N LYS A 398 -4.75 23.59 24.03
CA LYS A 398 -3.43 22.97 24.06
C LYS A 398 -3.48 21.76 24.94
N TRP A 399 -2.94 20.65 24.47
CA TRP A 399 -2.84 19.42 25.24
C TRP A 399 -1.87 19.64 26.41
N LYS A 400 -2.39 20.01 27.58
CA LYS A 400 -1.61 20.17 28.81
C LYS A 400 -1.76 18.92 29.64
N THR A 401 -0.70 18.15 29.79
CA THR A 401 -0.63 17.14 30.84
C THR A 401 -0.33 17.87 32.14
N ASN A 402 -1.35 18.32 32.87
CA ASN A 402 -1.18 18.41 34.31
C ASN A 402 -0.94 16.96 34.78
N PHE A 403 0.13 16.72 35.54
CA PHE A 403 0.56 15.43 36.08
C PHE A 403 1.44 14.55 35.15
N ASP A 404 2.76 14.60 35.38
CA ASP A 404 3.79 13.64 34.95
C ASP A 404 3.67 12.26 35.65
N HIS A 405 2.46 11.72 35.82
CA HIS A 405 2.25 10.49 36.60
C HIS A 405 1.49 9.36 35.93
N THR A 406 1.01 9.53 34.71
CA THR A 406 0.01 8.59 34.17
C THR A 406 0.58 7.37 33.41
N ARG A 407 1.90 7.20 33.25
CA ARG A 407 2.45 6.13 32.39
C ARG A 407 3.49 5.20 33.01
N SER A 408 3.64 5.24 34.33
CA SER A 408 4.19 4.11 35.09
C SER A 408 3.14 3.00 35.29
N GLN A 409 1.87 3.25 34.92
CA GLN A 409 0.70 2.48 35.34
C GLN A 409 -0.04 1.71 34.22
N ILE A 410 0.44 1.73 32.96
CA ILE A 410 -0.06 0.81 31.91
C ILE A 410 0.94 -0.35 31.82
N PRO A 411 0.65 -1.51 32.42
CA PRO A 411 1.54 -2.66 32.43
C PRO A 411 1.71 -3.24 31.01
N ARG A 412 2.89 -3.80 30.72
CA ARG A 412 3.16 -4.47 29.42
C ARG A 412 2.17 -5.60 29.11
N SER A 413 1.60 -6.23 30.15
CA SER A 413 0.58 -7.27 30.01
C SER A 413 -0.71 -6.75 29.35
N GLU A 414 -1.09 -5.48 29.57
CA GLU A 414 -2.29 -4.88 28.96
C GLU A 414 -2.08 -4.63 27.46
N LEU A 415 -0.88 -4.21 27.05
CA LEU A 415 -0.52 -4.03 25.62
C LEU A 415 -0.44 -5.38 24.88
N GLN A 416 0.00 -6.43 25.57
CA GLN A 416 0.00 -7.79 25.04
C GLN A 416 -1.43 -8.32 24.92
N GLN A 417 -2.32 -8.08 25.91
CA GLN A 417 -3.72 -8.48 25.83
C GLN A 417 -4.47 -7.83 24.65
N ILE A 418 -4.19 -6.56 24.33
CA ILE A 418 -4.75 -5.90 23.12
C ILE A 418 -4.22 -6.56 21.83
N SER A 419 -2.99 -7.06 21.84
CA SER A 419 -2.36 -7.72 20.69
C SER A 419 -2.77 -9.19 20.53
N HIS A 420 -3.23 -9.84 21.60
CA HIS A 420 -3.66 -11.24 21.64
C HIS A 420 -5.19 -11.42 21.54
N SER A 421 -5.97 -10.33 21.44
CA SER A 421 -7.37 -10.42 21.03
C SER A 421 -7.38 -10.74 19.54
N ASP A 422 -7.49 -12.03 19.23
CA ASP A 422 -7.48 -12.56 17.88
C ASP A 422 -8.42 -11.79 16.96
N SER A 423 -7.90 -11.51 15.76
CA SER A 423 -8.55 -10.89 14.60
C SER A 423 -9.82 -11.63 14.09
N THR A 424 -10.32 -12.59 14.85
CA THR A 424 -11.42 -13.50 14.49
C THR A 424 -12.65 -13.31 15.37
N ASN A 425 -12.62 -12.40 16.36
CA ASN A 425 -13.79 -12.12 17.19
C ASN A 425 -14.68 -11.03 16.54
N PRO A 426 -15.94 -11.35 16.14
CA PRO A 426 -16.82 -10.40 15.46
C PRO A 426 -17.47 -9.36 16.38
N ASP A 427 -17.14 -9.37 17.68
CA ASP A 427 -17.85 -8.59 18.71
C ASP A 427 -17.56 -7.07 18.70
N PHE A 428 -16.68 -6.60 17.83
CA PHE A 428 -16.51 -5.16 17.59
C PHE A 428 -16.98 -4.82 16.17
N PRO A 429 -18.17 -4.22 16.00
CA PRO A 429 -18.59 -3.75 14.69
C PRO A 429 -17.54 -2.77 14.15
N SER A 430 -17.07 -3.03 12.93
CA SER A 430 -16.31 -2.05 12.15
C SER A 430 -17.06 -0.71 12.18
N PRO A 431 -16.38 0.45 12.27
CA PRO A 431 -17.03 1.73 12.03
C PRO A 431 -17.69 1.64 10.65
N GLU A 432 -19.02 1.62 10.62
CA GLU A 432 -19.78 1.15 9.47
C GLU A 432 -19.47 1.99 8.21
N SER A 433 -18.99 1.30 7.17
CA SER A 433 -18.98 1.82 5.81
C SER A 433 -20.40 1.75 5.26
N GLY A 434 -21.07 2.90 5.30
CA GLY A 434 -22.37 3.25 4.69
C GLY A 434 -23.29 2.15 4.18
N THR A 435 -24.47 2.02 4.80
CA THR A 435 -25.73 1.71 4.11
C THR A 435 -26.93 2.30 4.86
N SER A 436 -27.70 3.14 4.16
CA SER A 436 -29.10 3.58 4.36
C SER A 436 -29.72 3.55 5.76
N TYR A 437 -29.95 4.75 6.32
CA TYR A 437 -30.85 5.00 7.44
C TYR A 437 -32.28 4.49 7.14
N GLY A 438 -32.73 3.49 7.90
CA GLY A 438 -34.15 3.22 8.09
C GLY A 438 -34.68 4.02 9.29
N LEU A 439 -35.48 5.05 9.04
CA LEU A 439 -36.21 5.77 10.08
C LEU A 439 -37.13 4.81 10.85
N PRO A 440 -37.15 4.82 12.20
CA PRO A 440 -38.24 4.18 12.93
C PRO A 440 -39.50 5.02 12.79
N SER A 441 -40.53 4.39 12.23
CA SER A 441 -41.93 4.81 12.17
C SER A 441 -42.41 5.48 13.46
N SER A 442 -43.08 6.62 13.31
CA SER A 442 -43.80 7.30 14.38
C SER A 442 -44.89 6.39 14.98
N SER A 443 -44.93 6.29 16.31
CA SER A 443 -46.06 5.69 17.03
C SER A 443 -47.14 6.73 17.33
N PRO A 444 -48.43 6.32 17.46
CA PRO A 444 -49.58 7.22 17.40
C PRO A 444 -49.86 7.94 18.72
N LEU A 445 -50.46 9.13 18.62
CA LEU A 445 -51.02 9.91 19.72
C LEU A 445 -52.11 9.12 20.48
N PRO A 446 -52.22 9.25 21.82
CA PRO A 446 -53.33 8.66 22.57
C PRO A 446 -54.62 9.49 22.43
N SER A 447 -55.73 8.79 22.12
CA SER A 447 -57.10 9.33 22.09
C SER A 447 -57.64 9.64 23.50
N PRO A 448 -58.64 10.53 23.63
CA PRO A 448 -59.06 11.09 24.91
C PRO A 448 -59.99 10.15 25.68
N SER A 449 -59.84 10.11 27.00
CA SER A 449 -60.76 9.45 27.92
C SER A 449 -61.94 10.36 28.27
N GLU A 450 -63.09 10.12 27.65
CA GLU A 450 -64.39 10.60 28.16
C GLU A 450 -64.96 9.62 29.21
N GLY A 451 -64.98 10.08 30.46
CA GLY A 451 -66.11 10.07 31.39
C GLY A 451 -66.84 8.76 31.77
N ARG A 452 -66.86 8.45 33.09
CA ARG A 452 -68.08 8.40 33.94
C ARG A 452 -67.79 7.89 35.35
N ARG A 453 -67.84 8.78 36.34
CA ARG A 453 -68.97 8.91 37.30
C ARG A 453 -68.78 10.13 38.18
#